data_AF-A0A1H7WH01-F1
#
_entry.id   AF-A0A1H7WH01-F1
#
_cell.length_a   1.000
_cell.length_b   1.000
_cell.length_c   1.000
_cell.angle_alpha   90.00
_cell.angle_beta   90.00
_cell.angle_gamma   90.00
#
_symmetry.space_group_name_H-M   'P 1'
#
loop_
_entity.id
_entity.type
_entity.pdbx_description
1 polymer ?
#
loop_
_entity_poly.entity_id
_entity_poly.type
_entity_poly.pdbx_seq_one_letter_code
_entity_poly.pdbx_strand_id
1 'polypeptide(L)'
;MSRWNLLPLGLSVVFIIGTFYFDPSWRFSTKMVVHPDRVKDAMDLMKDWATWMSGIETAILGALGYLVKDGVQKKLVFPVICVVTFVGFALICSSYLLASIPSVLLRIDSGTNLDKSTVFDVYEMSLFNWTTSITLGYIAALQHVFWFLGLISAAWYFSRAIKINA
;
A
#
# COMPACT_ATOMS: atom_id res chain seq x y z
N MET A 1 -4.24 -10.38 31.90
CA MET A 1 -4.64 -9.65 30.67
C MET A 1 -5.10 -10.66 29.64
N SER A 2 -6.36 -10.53 29.20
CA SER A 2 -7.11 -11.51 28.38
C SER A 2 -6.49 -11.75 27.01
N ARG A 3 -6.33 -13.04 26.63
CA ARG A 3 -5.81 -13.52 25.33
C ARG A 3 -6.82 -13.41 24.16
N TRP A 4 -8.00 -12.84 24.38
CA TRP A 4 -9.13 -12.95 23.45
C TRP A 4 -9.37 -11.76 22.50
N ASN A 5 -8.54 -10.69 22.54
CA ASN A 5 -8.80 -9.47 21.75
C ASN A 5 -8.03 -9.36 20.41
N LEU A 6 -7.28 -10.38 19.98
CA LEU A 6 -6.46 -10.31 18.75
C LEU A 6 -7.07 -11.01 17.52
N LEU A 7 -8.01 -11.93 17.73
CA LEU A 7 -8.77 -12.57 16.66
C LEU A 7 -9.56 -11.60 15.76
N PRO A 8 -10.24 -10.55 16.28
CA PRO A 8 -11.00 -9.64 15.41
C PRO A 8 -10.11 -8.78 14.51
N LEU A 9 -8.85 -8.51 14.88
CA LEU A 9 -7.90 -7.76 14.06
C LEU A 9 -7.31 -8.58 12.91
N GLY A 10 -6.95 -9.85 13.17
CA GLY A 10 -6.51 -10.76 12.10
C GLY A 10 -7.63 -11.06 11.11
N LEU A 11 -8.84 -11.30 11.61
CA LEU A 11 -10.02 -11.53 10.77
C LEU A 11 -10.42 -10.29 9.98
N SER A 12 -10.37 -9.08 10.55
CA SER A 12 -10.69 -7.85 9.80
C SER A 12 -9.69 -7.55 8.69
N VAL A 13 -8.42 -7.89 8.83
CA VAL A 13 -7.41 -7.72 7.76
C VAL A 13 -7.66 -8.70 6.61
N VAL A 14 -7.93 -9.96 6.93
CA VAL A 14 -8.33 -10.97 5.93
C VAL A 14 -9.67 -10.62 5.29
N PHE A 15 -10.60 -10.03 6.05
CA PHE A 15 -11.89 -9.56 5.54
C PHE A 15 -11.73 -8.34 4.63
N ILE A 16 -10.91 -7.35 4.99
CA ILE A 16 -10.64 -6.16 4.16
C ILE A 16 -9.94 -6.59 2.87
N ILE A 17 -8.85 -7.37 2.96
CA ILE A 17 -8.16 -7.92 1.79
C ILE A 17 -9.15 -8.76 0.96
N GLY A 18 -9.95 -9.61 1.60
CA GLY A 18 -10.97 -10.44 0.96
C GLY A 18 -12.06 -9.65 0.24
N THR A 19 -12.60 -8.59 0.85
CA THR A 19 -13.61 -7.73 0.22
C THR A 19 -13.03 -6.93 -0.95
N PHE A 20 -11.77 -6.50 -0.86
CA PHE A 20 -11.09 -5.83 -1.97
C PHE A 20 -10.71 -6.79 -3.11
N TYR A 21 -10.43 -8.06 -2.81
CA TYR A 21 -10.06 -9.06 -3.83
C TYR A 21 -11.28 -9.72 -4.50
N PHE A 22 -12.38 -9.93 -3.78
CA PHE A 22 -13.50 -10.77 -4.25
C PHE A 22 -14.77 -10.02 -4.63
N ASP A 23 -14.87 -8.71 -4.38
CA ASP A 23 -16.06 -7.95 -4.76
C ASP A 23 -15.82 -7.12 -6.04
N PRO A 24 -16.34 -7.54 -7.21
CA PRO A 24 -16.21 -6.81 -8.46
C PRO A 24 -16.93 -5.46 -8.46
N SER A 25 -17.84 -5.20 -7.50
CA SER A 25 -18.63 -3.97 -7.44
C SER A 25 -17.79 -2.71 -7.13
N TRP A 26 -16.58 -2.88 -6.60
CA TRP A 26 -15.63 -1.79 -6.37
C TRP A 26 -14.85 -1.36 -7.63
N ARG A 27 -15.01 -2.08 -8.76
CA ARG A 27 -14.48 -1.63 -10.05
C ARG A 27 -15.32 -0.45 -10.56
N PHE A 28 -15.04 0.74 -10.05
CA PHE A 28 -15.55 1.99 -10.61
C PHE A 28 -14.94 2.21 -12.01
N SER A 29 -15.53 1.57 -13.02
CA SER A 29 -15.23 1.78 -14.43
C SER A 29 -16.09 2.93 -14.94
N THR A 30 -15.81 4.16 -14.49
CA THR A 30 -16.37 5.35 -15.13
C THR A 30 -15.57 5.63 -16.41
N LYS A 31 -16.17 5.33 -17.56
CA LYS A 31 -15.63 5.75 -18.87
C LYS A 31 -15.81 7.27 -18.97
N MET A 32 -14.84 8.01 -18.47
CA MET A 32 -14.78 9.47 -18.67
C MET A 32 -13.87 9.76 -19.85
N VAL A 33 -14.24 10.75 -20.67
CA VAL A 33 -13.31 11.33 -21.65
C VAL A 33 -12.24 12.06 -20.84
N VAL A 34 -11.07 11.46 -20.69
CA VAL A 34 -9.98 12.04 -19.90
C VAL A 34 -9.00 12.72 -20.85
N HIS A 35 -8.82 14.02 -20.68
CA HIS A 35 -7.78 14.76 -21.39
C HIS A 35 -6.39 14.28 -20.93
N PRO A 36 -5.44 14.03 -21.85
CA PRO A 36 -4.09 13.54 -21.52
C PRO A 36 -3.38 14.34 -20.43
N ASP A 37 -3.53 15.67 -20.45
CA ASP A 37 -2.92 16.57 -19.45
C ASP A 37 -3.42 16.28 -18.03
N ARG A 38 -4.72 15.99 -17.87
CA ARG A 38 -5.29 15.63 -16.56
C ARG A 38 -4.80 14.29 -16.05
N VAL A 39 -4.46 13.36 -16.94
CA VAL A 39 -3.86 12.08 -16.55
C VAL A 39 -2.45 12.30 -16.02
N LYS A 40 -1.66 13.16 -16.68
CA LYS A 40 -0.32 13.52 -16.22
C LYS A 40 -0.34 14.17 -14.84
N ASP A 41 -1.21 15.17 -14.65
CA ASP A 41 -1.37 15.83 -13.34
C ASP A 41 -1.71 14.82 -12.23
N ALA A 42 -2.60 13.86 -12.53
CA ALA A 42 -2.96 12.81 -11.58
C ALA A 42 -1.80 11.84 -11.29
N MET A 43 -0.99 11.51 -12.30
CA MET A 43 0.20 10.66 -12.13
C MET A 43 1.29 11.35 -11.32
N ASP A 44 1.52 12.64 -11.53
CA ASP A 44 2.47 13.44 -10.75
C ASP A 44 2.02 13.54 -9.29
N LEU A 45 0.73 13.80 -9.05
CA LEU A 45 0.18 13.78 -7.70
C LEU A 45 0.35 12.41 -7.03
N MET A 46 0.10 11.32 -7.77
CA MET A 46 0.29 9.95 -7.27
C MET A 46 1.75 9.66 -6.90
N LYS A 47 2.70 10.14 -7.72
CA LYS A 47 4.14 10.02 -7.47
C LYS A 47 4.54 10.76 -6.19
N ASP A 48 4.08 11.99 -6.03
CA ASP A 48 4.40 12.81 -4.85
C ASP A 48 3.86 12.16 -3.57
N TRP A 49 2.62 11.67 -3.61
CA TRP A 49 2.02 10.93 -2.50
C TRP A 49 2.76 9.64 -2.19
N ALA A 50 3.11 8.83 -3.19
CA ALA A 50 3.84 7.59 -2.98
C ALA A 50 5.26 7.84 -2.42
N THR A 51 5.91 8.90 -2.86
CA THR A 51 7.22 9.33 -2.34
C THR A 51 7.10 9.80 -0.88
N TRP A 52 6.09 10.60 -0.57
CA TRP A 52 5.86 11.07 0.79
C TRP A 52 5.51 9.93 1.76
N MET A 53 4.60 9.03 1.37
CA MET A 53 4.23 7.87 2.19
C MET A 53 5.41 6.94 2.45
N SER A 54 6.20 6.62 1.43
CA SER A 54 7.39 5.76 1.57
C SER A 54 8.47 6.37 2.47
N GLY A 55 8.61 7.69 2.50
CA GLY A 55 9.47 8.38 3.47
C GLY A 55 9.03 8.14 4.92
N ILE A 56 7.73 8.24 5.20
CA ILE A 56 7.17 7.97 6.54
C ILE A 56 7.33 6.49 6.91
N GLU A 57 7.01 5.59 5.99
CA GLU A 57 7.16 4.14 6.19
C GLU A 57 8.60 3.76 6.55
N THR A 58 9.57 4.34 5.83
CA THR A 58 11.00 4.13 6.09
C THR A 58 11.41 4.66 7.46
N ALA A 59 10.92 5.84 7.86
CA ALA A 59 11.18 6.39 9.18
C ALA A 59 10.61 5.50 10.30
N ILE A 60 9.41 4.94 10.11
CA ILE A 60 8.80 4.00 11.06
C ILE A 60 9.66 2.74 11.19
N LEU A 61 10.12 2.15 10.08
CA LEU A 61 10.99 0.98 10.12
C LEU A 61 12.35 1.28 10.78
N GLY A 62 12.89 2.49 10.57
CA GLY A 62 14.09 2.95 11.26
C GLY A 62 13.90 3.04 12.78
N ALA A 63 12.82 3.67 13.23
CA ALA A 63 12.47 3.77 14.65
C ALA A 63 12.20 2.39 15.27
N LEU A 64 11.52 1.50 14.53
CA LEU A 64 11.31 0.12 14.93
C LEU A 64 12.64 -0.62 15.07
N GLY A 65 13.54 -0.51 14.09
CA GLY A 65 14.85 -1.15 14.11
C GLY A 65 15.69 -0.71 15.31
N TYR A 66 15.62 0.57 15.68
CA TYR A 66 16.24 1.10 16.88
C TYR A 66 15.67 0.44 18.16
N LEU A 67 14.35 0.41 18.33
CA LEU A 67 13.71 -0.19 19.52
C LEU A 67 13.90 -1.71 19.60
N VAL A 68 14.00 -2.39 18.45
CA VAL A 68 14.30 -3.82 18.38
C VAL A 68 15.74 -4.12 18.82
N LYS A 69 16.69 -3.22 18.52
CA LYS A 69 18.08 -3.33 19.00
C LYS A 69 18.13 -3.28 20.54
N ASP A 70 17.29 -2.45 21.15
CA ASP A 70 17.20 -2.30 22.61
C ASP A 70 16.45 -3.44 23.32
N GLY A 71 15.95 -4.44 22.58
CA GLY A 71 15.33 -5.64 23.16
C GLY A 71 13.84 -5.50 23.52
N VAL A 72 13.21 -4.36 23.19
CA VAL A 72 11.80 -4.06 23.49
C VAL A 72 10.83 -5.06 22.85
N GLN A 73 11.20 -5.63 21.70
CA GLN A 73 10.45 -6.64 20.96
C GLN A 73 10.13 -7.89 21.77
N LYS A 74 10.96 -8.28 22.75
CA LYS A 74 10.74 -9.51 23.54
C LYS A 74 9.39 -9.50 24.26
N LYS A 75 8.87 -8.32 24.60
CA LYS A 75 7.56 -8.13 25.24
C LYS A 75 6.44 -7.74 24.26
N LEU A 76 6.80 -7.36 23.02
CA LEU A 76 5.89 -6.76 22.03
C LEU A 76 6.01 -7.41 20.64
N VAL A 77 6.27 -8.72 20.57
CA VAL A 77 6.47 -9.45 19.31
C VAL A 77 5.31 -9.26 18.33
N PHE A 78 4.07 -9.41 18.80
CA PHE A 78 2.88 -9.28 17.95
C PHE A 78 2.73 -7.88 17.33
N PRO A 79 2.79 -6.77 18.10
CA PRO A 79 2.84 -5.43 17.53
C PRO A 79 3.95 -5.21 16.51
N VAL A 80 5.16 -5.75 16.74
CA VAL A 80 6.28 -5.66 15.79
C VAL A 80 5.91 -6.33 14.46
N ILE A 81 5.35 -7.54 14.50
CA ILE A 81 4.89 -8.26 13.30
C ILE A 81 3.83 -7.44 12.54
N CYS A 82 2.87 -6.83 13.23
CA CYS A 82 1.86 -6.00 12.57
C CYS A 82 2.49 -4.80 11.85
N VAL A 83 3.43 -4.10 12.52
CA VAL A 83 4.12 -2.94 11.92
C VAL A 83 4.90 -3.37 10.68
N VAL A 84 5.75 -4.39 10.80
CA VAL A 84 6.56 -4.89 9.68
C VAL A 84 5.67 -5.35 8.53
N THR A 85 4.57 -6.05 8.82
CA THR A 85 3.65 -6.53 7.78
C THR A 85 2.99 -5.36 7.06
N PHE A 86 2.28 -4.48 7.76
CA PHE A 86 1.52 -3.42 7.10
C PHE A 86 2.42 -2.37 6.45
N VAL A 87 3.46 -1.90 7.15
CA VAL A 87 4.41 -0.92 6.61
C VAL A 87 5.24 -1.53 5.48
N GLY A 88 5.63 -2.80 5.61
CA GLY A 88 6.35 -3.53 4.56
C GLY A 88 5.52 -3.72 3.30
N PHE A 89 4.25 -4.15 3.43
CA PHE A 89 3.35 -4.25 2.28
C PHE A 89 3.07 -2.88 1.64
N ALA A 90 2.89 -1.83 2.45
CA ALA A 90 2.70 -0.49 1.93
C ALA A 90 3.93 0.00 1.13
N LEU A 91 5.15 -0.25 1.63
CA LEU A 91 6.40 0.03 0.90
C LEU A 91 6.50 -0.73 -0.42
N ILE A 92 6.10 -2.00 -0.44
CA ILE A 92 6.07 -2.79 -1.67
C ILE A 92 5.11 -2.14 -2.68
N CYS A 93 3.90 -1.75 -2.26
CA CYS A 93 2.96 -1.04 -3.12
C CYS A 93 3.53 0.30 -3.59
N SER A 94 4.13 1.10 -2.71
CA SER A 94 4.79 2.38 -3.03
C SER A 94 5.88 2.18 -4.09
N SER A 95 6.74 1.18 -3.92
CA SER A 95 7.80 0.86 -4.89
C SER A 95 7.24 0.46 -6.25
N TYR A 96 6.16 -0.33 -6.26
CA TYR A 96 5.48 -0.75 -7.48
C TYR A 96 4.87 0.45 -8.22
N LEU A 97 4.16 1.35 -7.51
CA LEU A 97 3.59 2.56 -8.10
C LEU A 97 4.69 3.46 -8.68
N LEU A 98 5.73 3.75 -7.91
CA LEU A 98 6.82 4.64 -8.33
C LEU A 98 7.58 4.08 -9.55
N ALA A 99 7.75 2.76 -9.63
CA ALA A 99 8.32 2.11 -10.81
C ALA A 99 7.39 2.16 -12.03
N SER A 100 6.06 2.11 -11.81
CA SER A 100 5.05 2.09 -12.87
C SER A 100 4.80 3.45 -13.51
N ILE A 101 4.82 4.53 -12.74
CA ILE A 101 4.43 5.87 -13.21
C ILE A 101 5.20 6.32 -14.47
N PRO A 102 6.54 6.21 -14.56
CA PRO A 102 7.27 6.60 -15.77
C PRO A 102 6.83 5.85 -17.03
N SER A 103 6.52 4.56 -16.90
CA SER A 103 6.00 3.72 -17.99
C SER A 103 4.62 4.20 -18.45
N VAL A 104 3.74 4.61 -17.53
CA VAL A 104 2.42 5.18 -17.86
C VAL A 104 2.60 6.48 -18.65
N LEU A 105 3.45 7.38 -18.15
CA LEU A 105 3.66 8.70 -18.71
C LEU A 105 4.19 8.63 -20.15
N LEU A 106 5.17 7.76 -20.41
CA LEU A 106 5.71 7.55 -21.76
C LEU A 106 4.64 7.09 -22.76
N ARG A 107 3.71 6.22 -22.35
CA ARG A 107 2.62 5.72 -23.21
C ARG A 107 1.58 6.78 -23.54
N ILE A 108 1.35 7.70 -22.59
CA ILE A 108 0.47 8.87 -22.79
C ILE A 108 1.13 9.83 -23.78
N ASP A 109 2.43 10.10 -23.62
CA ASP A 109 3.20 10.99 -24.49
C ASP A 109 3.35 10.49 -25.92
N SER A 110 3.44 9.17 -26.12
CA SER A 110 3.56 8.57 -27.46
C SER A 110 2.25 8.57 -28.27
N GLY A 111 1.15 9.12 -27.72
CA GLY A 111 -0.13 9.22 -28.43
C GLY A 111 -0.77 7.87 -28.76
N THR A 112 -0.34 6.80 -28.08
CA THR A 112 -0.92 5.47 -28.21
C THR A 112 -2.40 5.55 -27.86
N ASN A 113 -3.29 5.12 -28.75
CA ASN A 113 -4.75 5.23 -28.58
C ASN A 113 -5.20 4.70 -27.21
N LEU A 114 -5.39 5.63 -26.26
CA LEU A 114 -5.90 5.39 -24.92
C LEU A 114 -7.30 4.74 -24.97
N ASP A 115 -8.05 4.97 -26.05
CA ASP A 115 -9.37 4.39 -26.32
C ASP A 115 -9.34 2.93 -26.83
N LYS A 116 -8.21 2.46 -27.38
CA LYS A 116 -8.04 1.07 -27.85
C LYS A 116 -7.29 0.20 -26.85
N SER A 117 -6.58 0.79 -25.88
CA SER A 117 -6.06 0.04 -24.75
C SER A 117 -7.14 -0.12 -23.69
N THR A 118 -8.04 -1.09 -23.88
CA THR A 118 -8.83 -1.66 -22.78
C THR A 118 -7.96 -2.25 -21.65
N VAL A 119 -6.65 -2.25 -21.86
CA VAL A 119 -5.60 -2.77 -21.00
C VAL A 119 -4.63 -1.63 -20.70
N PHE A 120 -4.97 -0.79 -19.73
CA PHE A 120 -3.98 -0.01 -18.98
C PHE A 120 -3.25 -0.93 -17.99
N ASP A 121 -2.77 -2.11 -18.45
CA ASP A 121 -1.77 -2.90 -17.72
C ASP A 121 -0.44 -2.21 -17.94
N VAL A 122 -0.10 -1.31 -17.03
CA VAL A 122 1.20 -0.62 -17.08
C VAL A 122 2.34 -1.48 -16.52
N TYR A 123 2.02 -2.72 -16.15
CA TYR A 123 2.97 -3.81 -16.23
C TYR A 123 2.28 -5.13 -16.60
N GLU A 124 2.61 -5.63 -17.79
CA GLU A 124 2.73 -7.08 -18.06
C GLU A 124 3.88 -7.70 -17.24
N MET A 125 4.19 -7.19 -16.04
CA MET A 125 4.68 -8.09 -15.00
C MET A 125 3.45 -8.78 -14.46
N SER A 126 3.00 -9.75 -15.25
CA SER A 126 2.28 -10.90 -14.74
C SER A 126 3.17 -11.55 -13.68
N LEU A 127 3.23 -10.96 -12.48
CA LEU A 127 3.90 -11.55 -11.33
C LEU A 127 3.29 -12.92 -11.05
N PHE A 128 2.04 -13.11 -11.46
CA PHE A 128 1.39 -14.39 -11.54
C PHE A 128 0.40 -14.43 -12.72
N ASN A 129 0.66 -15.31 -13.71
CA ASN A 129 -0.17 -15.60 -14.89
C ASN A 129 -1.60 -16.09 -14.60
N TRP A 130 -2.01 -16.09 -13.34
CA TRP A 130 -3.30 -16.63 -12.87
C TRP A 130 -4.33 -15.57 -12.48
N THR A 131 -3.97 -14.28 -12.38
CA THR A 131 -4.88 -13.22 -11.91
C THR A 131 -5.12 -12.17 -12.99
N THR A 132 -6.40 -11.89 -13.22
CA THR A 132 -6.88 -10.96 -14.26
C THR A 132 -6.73 -9.51 -13.80
N SER A 133 -5.82 -8.79 -14.47
CA SER A 133 -5.63 -7.33 -14.52
C SER A 133 -5.71 -6.58 -13.18
N ILE A 134 -4.56 -6.48 -12.51
CA ILE A 134 -4.37 -5.58 -11.37
C ILE A 134 -4.11 -4.17 -11.90
N THR A 135 -5.06 -3.25 -11.70
CA THR A 135 -4.90 -1.87 -12.16
C THR A 135 -3.97 -1.07 -11.24
N LEU A 136 -3.33 -0.03 -11.77
CA LEU A 136 -2.50 0.88 -10.98
C LEU A 136 -3.31 1.55 -9.85
N GLY A 137 -4.56 1.91 -10.13
CA GLY A 137 -5.48 2.45 -9.13
C GLY A 137 -5.78 1.47 -7.99
N TYR A 138 -5.82 0.17 -8.27
CA TYR A 138 -5.99 -0.85 -7.23
C TYR A 138 -4.76 -0.94 -6.32
N ILE A 139 -3.55 -0.94 -6.88
CA ILE A 139 -2.32 -0.91 -6.09
C ILE A 139 -2.25 0.38 -5.25
N ALA A 140 -2.67 1.51 -5.80
CA ALA A 140 -2.75 2.77 -5.06
C ALA A 140 -3.74 2.70 -3.90
N ALA A 141 -4.91 2.08 -4.09
CA ALA A 141 -5.86 1.87 -2.99
C ALA A 141 -5.28 0.95 -1.91
N LEU A 142 -4.66 -0.17 -2.30
CA LEU A 142 -3.99 -1.07 -1.36
C LEU A 142 -2.89 -0.36 -0.57
N GLN A 143 -2.06 0.45 -1.24
CA GLN A 143 -1.03 1.24 -0.57
C GLN A 143 -1.64 2.09 0.55
N HIS A 144 -2.71 2.84 0.28
CA HIS A 144 -3.33 3.70 1.29
C HIS A 144 -3.91 2.89 2.47
N VAL A 145 -4.55 1.75 2.19
CA VAL A 145 -5.09 0.87 3.24
C VAL A 145 -3.97 0.34 4.12
N PHE A 146 -2.90 -0.21 3.52
CA PHE A 146 -1.77 -0.75 4.25
C PHE A 146 -0.98 0.34 4.98
N TRP A 147 -0.82 1.51 4.38
CA TRP A 147 -0.18 2.67 5.00
C TRP A 147 -0.94 3.10 6.26
N PHE A 148 -2.26 3.25 6.18
CA PHE A 148 -3.09 3.63 7.31
C PHE A 148 -3.06 2.60 8.45
N LEU A 149 -3.19 1.30 8.13
CA LEU A 149 -3.06 0.22 9.11
C LEU A 149 -1.64 0.16 9.70
N GLY A 150 -0.63 0.47 8.88
CA GLY A 150 0.76 0.64 9.28
C GLY A 150 0.94 1.73 10.32
N LEU A 151 0.34 2.91 10.12
CA LEU A 151 0.36 4.00 11.09
C LEU A 151 -0.31 3.64 12.40
N ILE A 152 -1.50 3.01 12.36
CA ILE A 152 -2.22 2.59 13.58
C ILE A 152 -1.38 1.58 14.37
N SER A 153 -0.83 0.57 13.69
CA SER A 153 -0.01 -0.45 14.34
C SER A 153 1.30 0.12 14.88
N ALA A 154 1.94 1.07 14.19
CA ALA A 154 3.14 1.74 14.64
C ALA A 154 2.89 2.61 15.87
N ALA A 155 1.83 3.43 15.87
CA ALA A 155 1.43 4.23 17.03
C ALA A 155 1.12 3.34 18.24
N TRP A 156 0.43 2.22 18.03
CA TRP A 156 0.15 1.25 19.08
C TRP A 156 1.43 0.60 19.63
N TYR A 157 2.38 0.24 18.77
CA TYR A 157 3.67 -0.30 19.20
C TYR A 157 4.48 0.73 19.99
N PHE A 158 4.66 1.94 19.47
CA PHE A 158 5.48 2.98 20.11
C PHE A 158 4.90 3.42 21.45
N SER A 159 3.58 3.58 21.56
CA SER A 159 2.93 3.90 22.84
C SER A 159 3.16 2.84 23.92
N ARG A 160 3.29 1.56 23.54
CA ARG A 160 3.65 0.48 24.46
C ARG A 160 5.14 0.41 24.74
N ALA A 161 5.98 0.66 23.74
CA ALA A 161 7.43 0.68 23.90
C ALA A 161 7.86 1.76 24.92
N ILE A 162 7.29 2.95 24.83
CA ILE A 162 7.55 4.05 25.79
C ILE A 162 7.22 3.62 27.22
N LYS A 163 6.09 2.94 27.44
CA LYS A 163 5.68 2.47 28.78
C LYS A 163 6.57 1.36 29.36
N ILE A 164 7.32 0.65 28.52
CA ILE A 164 8.24 -0.40 28.99
C ILE A 164 9.59 0.19 29.39
N ASN A 165 9.96 1.32 28.79
CA ASN A 165 11.24 1.99 29.00
C ASN A 165 11.17 3.15 30.01
N ALA A 166 9.97 3.59 30.40
CA ALA A 166 9.72 4.54 31.50
C ALA A 166 9.59 3.79 32.83
#